data_AF-A0A0B6Z6V8-F1
#
_entry.id   AF-A0A0B6Z6V8-F1
#
_cell.length_a   1.000
_cell.length_b   1.000
_cell.length_c   1.000
_cell.angle_alpha   90.00
_cell.angle_beta   90.00
_cell.angle_gamma   90.00
#
_symmetry.space_group_name_H-M   'P 1'
#
loop_
_entity.id
_entity.type
_entity.pdbx_description
1 polymer ?
#
loop_
_entity_poly.entity_id
_entity_poly.type
_entity_poly.pdbx_seq_one_letter_code
_entity_poly.pdbx_strand_id
1 'polypeptide(L)' 'RKPPVKVTSRWTFRCPGCPTTLSSNSSHFEERHQCINFFSQVYGYTPLLYTQYRVDSVLFKTRIAHDKTKCFKYI' A
#
# COMPACT_ATOMS: atom_id res chain seq x y z
N ARG A 1 0.53 -3.89 -20.38
CA ARG A 1 0.14 -3.98 -18.94
C ARG A 1 1.09 -3.08 -18.15
N LYS A 2 0.59 -2.25 -17.24
CA LYS A 2 1.43 -1.39 -16.38
C LYS A 2 1.47 -1.98 -14.96
N PRO A 3 2.61 -1.93 -14.26
CA PRO A 3 2.68 -2.42 -12.88
C PRO A 3 1.94 -1.49 -11.91
N PRO A 4 1.50 -2.00 -10.74
CA PRO A 4 0.87 -1.17 -9.71
C PRO A 4 1.85 -0.12 -9.17
N VAL A 5 1.38 1.11 -8.99
CA VAL A 5 2.23 2.22 -8.51
C VAL A 5 2.09 2.39 -6.99
N LYS A 6 3.21 2.41 -6.28
CA LYS A 6 3.24 2.69 -4.83
C LYS A 6 3.43 4.20 -4.61
N VAL A 7 2.48 4.86 -3.95
CA VAL A 7 2.40 6.33 -3.86
C VAL A 7 2.83 6.94 -2.51
N THR A 8 2.97 6.14 -1.45
CA THR A 8 3.40 6.63 -0.13
C THR A 8 4.14 5.54 0.66
N SER A 9 4.90 5.94 1.69
CA SER A 9 5.34 5.01 2.75
C SER A 9 4.12 4.53 3.53
N ARG A 10 4.04 3.21 3.79
CA ARG A 10 2.98 2.51 4.55
C ARG A 10 2.11 3.48 5.34
N TRP A 11 1.02 3.94 4.72
CA TRP A 11 -0.09 4.50 5.46
C TRP A 11 -0.75 3.28 6.07
N THR A 12 -0.36 2.92 7.30
CA THR A 12 -1.11 1.92 8.04
C THR A 12 -2.47 2.52 8.26
N PHE A 13 -3.49 2.02 7.54
CA PHE A 13 -4.88 2.32 7.83
C PHE A 13 -5.16 1.71 9.21
N ARG A 14 -4.79 2.46 10.26
CA ARG A 14 -5.12 2.09 11.62
C ARG A 14 -6.57 2.52 11.81
N CYS A 15 -7.46 1.54 11.80
CA CYS A 15 -8.83 1.73 12.25
C CYS A 15 -8.77 2.13 13.75
N PRO A 16 -9.13 3.37 14.13
CA PRO A 16 -8.93 3.86 15.50
C PRO A 16 -9.74 3.10 16.56
N GLY A 17 -10.83 2.44 16.16
CA GLY A 17 -11.71 1.66 17.04
C GLY A 17 -11.58 0.14 16.89
N CYS A 18 -10.67 -0.36 16.07
CA CYS A 18 -10.52 -1.80 15.86
C CYS A 18 -9.53 -2.38 16.90
N PRO A 19 -9.92 -3.41 17.68
CA PRO A 19 -9.09 -3.96 18.75
C PRO A 19 -7.84 -4.67 18.23
N THR A 20 -7.92 -5.25 17.03
CA THR A 20 -6.81 -5.94 16.37
C THR A 20 -6.87 -5.71 14.86
N THR A 21 -5.72 -5.85 14.20
CA THR A 21 -5.63 -5.80 12.73
C THR A 21 -5.97 -7.16 12.15
N LEU A 22 -6.62 -7.23 10.98
CA LEU A 22 -6.88 -8.51 10.30
C LEU A 22 -5.61 -9.37 10.10
N SER A 23 -4.48 -8.71 9.87
CA SER A 23 -3.17 -9.34 9.73
C SER A 23 -2.59 -9.94 11.03
N SER A 24 -3.26 -9.81 12.17
CA SER A 24 -2.83 -10.44 13.42
C SER A 24 -3.17 -11.93 13.49
N ASN A 25 -4.11 -12.41 12.67
CA ASN A 25 -4.40 -13.82 12.56
C ASN A 25 -3.27 -14.54 11.78
N SER A 26 -2.80 -15.68 12.29
CA SER A 26 -1.74 -16.47 11.65
C SER A 26 -2.15 -17.02 10.28
N SER A 27 -3.42 -17.39 10.08
CA SER A 27 -3.92 -17.92 8.81
C SER A 27 -4.00 -16.86 7.70
N HIS A 28 -3.98 -15.57 8.04
CA HIS A 28 -4.26 -14.48 7.11
C HIS A 28 -3.33 -14.48 5.88
N PHE A 29 -2.05 -14.79 6.08
CA PHE A 29 -1.08 -14.81 4.98
C PHE A 29 -1.21 -16.06 4.09
N GLU A 30 -1.66 -17.18 4.66
CA GLU A 30 -1.95 -18.41 3.91
C GLU A 30 -3.19 -18.22 3.04
N GLU A 31 -4.28 -17.69 3.61
CA GLU A 31 -5.50 -17.33 2.87
C GLU A 31 -5.18 -16.36 1.72
N ARG A 32 -4.34 -15.35 1.99
CA ARG A 32 -3.90 -14.40 0.96
C ARG A 32 -3.15 -15.09 -0.19
N HIS A 33 -2.31 -16.08 0.11
CA HIS A 33 -1.62 -16.84 -0.92
C HIS A 33 -2.60 -17.65 -1.77
N GLN A 34 -3.59 -18.29 -1.14
CA GLN A 34 -4.65 -19.03 -1.83
C GLN A 34 -5.46 -18.12 -2.76
N CYS A 35 -5.82 -16.89 -2.32
CA CYS A 35 -6.52 -15.93 -3.17
C CYS A 35 -5.73 -15.57 -4.44
N ILE A 36 -4.41 -15.35 -4.34
CA ILE A 36 -3.58 -15.00 -5.51
C ILE A 36 -3.58 -16.15 -6.54
N ASN A 37 -3.48 -17.39 -6.06
CA ASN A 37 -3.51 -18.57 -6.92
C ASN A 37 -4.89 -18.74 -7.58
N PHE A 38 -5.96 -18.57 -6.82
CA PHE A 38 -7.33 -18.60 -7.34
C PHE A 38 -7.55 -17.55 -8.44
N PHE A 39 -7.14 -16.30 -8.23
CA PHE A 39 -7.25 -15.26 -9.26
C PHE A 39 -6.44 -15.59 -10.51
N SER A 40 -5.27 -16.19 -10.35
CA SER A 40 -4.44 -16.60 -11.50
C SER A 40 -5.15 -17.67 -12.35
N GLN A 41 -5.92 -18.56 -11.72
CA GLN A 41 -6.76 -19.54 -12.42
C GLN A 41 -7.97 -18.88 -13.10
N VAL A 42 -8.69 -18.00 -12.39
CA VAL A 42 -9.86 -17.28 -12.92
C VAL A 42 -9.50 -16.42 -14.14
N TYR A 43 -8.38 -15.71 -14.09
CA TYR A 43 -7.94 -14.88 -15.21
C TYR A 43 -7.19 -15.66 -16.29
N GLY A 44 -6.78 -16.92 -16.03
CA GLY A 44 -5.97 -17.74 -16.93
C GLY A 44 -4.51 -17.31 -17.05
N TYR A 45 -4.07 -16.31 -16.27
CA TYR A 45 -2.69 -15.82 -16.18
C TYR A 45 -2.52 -14.92 -14.95
N THR A 46 -1.28 -14.62 -14.56
CA THR A 46 -0.98 -13.66 -13.48
C THR A 46 -0.88 -12.23 -14.01
N PRO A 47 -1.81 -11.30 -13.66
CA PRO A 47 -1.76 -9.92 -14.13
C PRO A 47 -0.76 -9.04 -13.39
N LEU A 48 -0.27 -9.48 -12.24
CA LEU A 48 0.66 -8.73 -11.39
C LEU A 48 2.03 -8.64 -12.05
N LEU A 49 2.57 -7.42 -12.10
CA LEU A 49 3.90 -7.13 -12.61
C LEU A 49 4.76 -6.54 -11.52
N TYR A 50 6.02 -6.96 -11.45
CA TYR A 50 7.00 -6.37 -10.55
C TYR A 50 7.31 -4.93 -10.94
N THR A 51 7.55 -4.09 -9.94
CA THR A 51 8.06 -2.74 -10.14
C THR A 51 8.82 -2.27 -8.90
N GLN A 52 9.84 -1.46 -9.15
CA GLN A 52 10.56 -0.71 -8.11
C GLN A 52 10.15 0.77 -8.11
N TYR A 53 9.31 1.19 -9.07
CA TYR A 53 8.89 2.56 -9.22
C TYR A 53 7.93 2.97 -8.10
N ARG A 54 8.28 4.06 -7.42
CA ARG A 54 7.47 4.68 -6.37
C ARG A 54 7.24 6.14 -6.71
N VAL A 55 6.01 6.59 -6.50
CA VAL A 55 5.59 7.98 -6.69
C VAL A 55 5.30 8.56 -5.32
N ASP A 56 6.34 8.72 -4.50
CA ASP A 56 6.18 9.40 -3.22
C ASP A 56 6.03 10.92 -3.49
N SER A 57 5.09 11.58 -2.80
CA SER A 57 4.92 13.03 -2.93
C SER A 57 6.21 13.77 -2.52
N VAL A 58 6.59 14.82 -3.25
CA VAL A 58 7.76 15.68 -2.98
C VAL A 58 7.77 16.22 -1.55
N LEU A 59 6.62 16.29 -0.89
CA LEU A 59 6.44 16.79 0.47
C LEU A 59 6.36 15.68 1.54
N PHE A 60 6.46 14.41 1.17
CA PHE A 60 6.42 13.31 2.12
C PHE A 60 7.72 13.27 2.95
N LYS A 61 7.62 13.57 4.25
CA LYS A 61 8.76 13.69 5.21
C LYS A 61 9.86 14.71 4.88
N THR A 62 9.70 15.51 3.82
CA THR A 62 10.60 16.62 3.52
C THR A 62 10.53 17.67 4.63
N ARG A 63 11.69 18.02 5.21
CA ARG A 63 11.81 19.16 6.13
C ARG A 63 11.66 20.44 5.32
N ILE A 64 10.73 21.29 5.73
CA ILE A 64 10.48 22.58 5.11
C ILE A 64 11.10 23.63 6.03
N ALA A 65 11.65 24.70 5.45
CA ALA A 65 12.17 25.81 6.21
C ALA A 65 11.09 26.42 7.12
N HIS A 66 11.49 26.98 8.25
CA HIS A 66 10.56 27.44 9.29
C HIS A 66 9.56 28.51 8.81
N ASP A 67 9.87 29.21 7.73
CA ASP A 67 9.07 30.25 7.08
C ASP A 67 8.02 29.72 6.09
N LYS A 68 8.02 28.42 5.79
CA LYS A 68 7.18 27.82 4.75
C LYS A 68 6.29 26.71 5.30
N THR A 69 5.08 26.62 4.76
CA THR A 69 4.10 25.59 5.13
C THR A 69 3.77 24.71 3.92
N LYS A 70 3.35 23.46 4.17
CA LYS A 70 2.83 22.60 3.09
C LYS A 70 1.50 23.18 2.61
N CYS A 71 1.38 23.44 1.31
CA CYS A 71 0.12 23.88 0.70
C CYS A 71 -1.01 22.85 0.87
N PHE A 72 -0.66 21.57 1.03
CA PHE A 72 -1.60 20.48 1.27
C PHE A 72 -1.57 20.07 2.75
N LYS A 73 -2.68 20.32 3.45
CA LYS A 73 -2.87 19.97 4.87
C LYS A 73 -2.96 18.46 5.12
N TYR A 74 -3.33 17.68 4.10
CA TYR A 74 -3.56 16.25 4.19
C TYR A 74 -2.72 15.50 3.15
N ILE A 75 -1.66 14.85 3.61
CA ILE A 75 -0.98 13.71 2.96
C ILE A 75 -0.75 12.66 4.05
#